data_AF-A0A0Z8CEJ4-F1
#
_entry.id   AF-A0A0Z8CEJ4-F1
#
_cell.length_a   1.000
_cell.length_b   1.000
_cell.length_c   1.000
_cell.angle_alpha   90.00
_cell.angle_beta   90.00
_cell.angle_gamma   90.00
#
_symmetry.space_group_name_H-M   'P 1'
#
loop_
_entity.id
_entity.type
_entity.pdbx_description
1 polymer ?
#
loop_
_entity_poly.entity_id
_entity_poly.type
_entity_poly.pdbx_seq_one_letter_code
_entity_poly.pdbx_strand_id
1 'polypeptide(L)'
;MSKRKIISSLFLSATVLGGLLFTQAPTVKANEEGKVQIAHISPIFDPGELIQETNHTAQFRNSVSIAATNGTSEKEVIWKVKFDSTYWNFNYDKGGYYFVVPAGMKLKRITLVNGQTREELLDRFPKNVNDNNGSNSSYRLFKRGENTYDDRDFDSQWGWSVGRASNDKINQWKNENAFSDIYYIDSPRHAGPVTYELEAEVTDQTKTSFPLVAVMKNFYARTSYLSEPTSLAGLDLKVEWPQNNNLNLQN
;
A
#
# COMPACT_ATOMS: atom_id res chain seq x y z
N MET A 1 -50.65 -25.23 21.70
CA MET A 1 -49.98 -25.54 20.41
C MET A 1 -48.63 -24.81 20.40
N SER A 2 -47.52 -25.54 20.51
CA SER A 2 -46.17 -24.97 20.50
C SER A 2 -45.70 -24.82 19.05
N LYS A 3 -45.43 -23.59 18.60
CA LYS A 3 -44.84 -23.34 17.28
C LYS A 3 -43.32 -23.47 17.37
N ARG A 4 -42.78 -24.61 16.93
CA ARG A 4 -41.35 -24.76 16.65
C ARG A 4 -41.00 -23.88 15.44
N LYS A 5 -40.21 -22.83 15.65
CA LYS A 5 -39.56 -22.10 14.54
C LYS A 5 -38.34 -22.90 14.10
N ILE A 6 -38.38 -23.39 12.87
CA ILE A 6 -37.24 -24.02 12.19
C ILE A 6 -36.30 -22.89 11.76
N ILE A 7 -35.09 -22.89 12.29
CA ILE A 7 -34.02 -21.98 11.86
C ILE A 7 -33.33 -22.68 10.68
N SER A 8 -33.57 -22.21 9.46
CA SER A 8 -32.77 -22.60 8.30
C SER A 8 -31.48 -21.80 8.32
N SER A 9 -30.36 -22.46 8.60
CA SER A 9 -29.02 -21.91 8.35
C SER A 9 -28.81 -21.82 6.84
N LEU A 10 -28.81 -20.60 6.31
CA LEU A 10 -28.50 -20.34 4.91
C LEU A 10 -26.97 -20.34 4.76
N PHE A 11 -26.39 -21.48 4.38
CA PHE A 11 -24.99 -21.53 3.93
C PHE A 11 -24.95 -21.07 2.47
N LEU A 12 -24.40 -19.88 2.21
CA LEU A 12 -24.07 -19.46 0.86
C LEU A 12 -22.81 -20.22 0.42
N SER A 13 -22.96 -21.22 -0.43
CA SER A 13 -21.84 -21.91 -1.07
C SER A 13 -21.27 -21.05 -2.20
N ALA A 14 -19.99 -20.69 -2.12
CA ALA A 14 -19.23 -20.21 -3.26
C ALA A 14 -18.11 -21.23 -3.55
N THR A 15 -18.21 -21.91 -4.69
CA THR A 15 -17.14 -22.75 -5.23
C THR A 15 -16.14 -21.86 -5.96
N VAL A 16 -14.88 -21.87 -5.55
CA VAL A 16 -13.74 -21.51 -6.41
C VAL A 16 -12.61 -22.51 -6.17
N LEU A 17 -12.18 -23.15 -7.25
CA LEU A 17 -11.12 -24.12 -7.33
C LEU A 17 -9.75 -23.39 -7.21
N GLY A 18 -8.91 -23.82 -6.25
CA GLY A 18 -7.48 -23.51 -6.27
C GLY A 18 -7.05 -22.17 -5.65
N GLY A 19 -7.11 -22.08 -4.33
CA GLY A 19 -6.46 -21.02 -3.55
C GLY A 19 -7.17 -20.86 -2.21
N LEU A 20 -6.49 -21.19 -1.10
CA LEU A 20 -7.05 -21.00 0.25
C LEU A 20 -7.37 -19.50 0.45
N LEU A 21 -8.63 -19.14 0.34
CA LEU A 21 -9.18 -17.90 0.86
C LEU A 21 -9.73 -18.19 2.25
N PHE A 22 -9.11 -17.61 3.28
CA PHE A 22 -9.72 -17.55 4.61
C PHE A 22 -10.79 -16.45 4.58
N THR A 23 -12.03 -16.80 4.24
CA THR A 23 -13.16 -15.90 4.47
C THR A 23 -13.54 -16.01 5.96
N GLN A 24 -13.36 -14.93 6.73
CA GLN A 24 -13.89 -14.88 8.09
C GLN A 24 -15.42 -14.82 7.98
N ALA A 25 -16.11 -15.85 8.47
CA ALA A 25 -17.56 -15.89 8.46
C ALA A 25 -18.12 -14.83 9.43
N PRO A 26 -19.02 -13.93 8.99
CA PRO A 26 -19.66 -13.00 9.90
C PRO A 26 -20.49 -13.75 10.95
N THR A 27 -20.50 -13.24 12.19
CA THR A 27 -21.38 -13.78 13.25
C THR A 27 -22.72 -13.06 13.18
N VAL A 28 -23.80 -13.80 12.88
CA VAL A 28 -25.17 -13.28 12.89
C VAL A 28 -25.73 -13.35 14.31
N LYS A 29 -26.02 -12.20 14.93
CA LYS A 29 -26.85 -12.13 16.14
C LYS A 29 -28.24 -11.63 15.76
N ALA A 30 -29.27 -12.41 16.09
CA ALA A 30 -30.65 -11.94 16.00
C ALA A 30 -30.96 -11.08 17.23
N ASN A 31 -31.45 -9.86 17.02
CA ASN A 31 -32.08 -9.09 18.10
C ASN A 31 -33.57 -9.47 18.21
N GLU A 32 -34.20 -9.15 19.34
CA GLU A 32 -35.59 -9.52 19.65
C GLU A 32 -36.63 -8.91 18.67
N GLU A 33 -36.20 -8.03 17.77
CA GLU A 33 -37.02 -7.35 16.76
C GLU A 33 -36.93 -7.96 15.35
N GLY A 34 -36.17 -9.04 15.16
CA GLY A 34 -36.05 -9.70 13.84
C GLY A 34 -35.23 -8.91 12.81
N LYS A 35 -34.47 -7.90 13.24
CA LYS A 35 -33.46 -7.23 12.39
C LYS A 35 -32.15 -8.00 12.51
N VAL A 36 -31.71 -8.59 11.41
CA VAL A 36 -30.38 -9.21 11.32
C VAL A 36 -29.35 -8.08 11.23
N GLN A 37 -28.57 -7.86 12.29
CA GLN A 37 -27.37 -7.03 12.22
C GLN A 37 -26.17 -7.93 11.98
N ILE A 38 -25.49 -7.71 10.85
CA ILE A 38 -24.20 -8.33 10.56
C ILE A 38 -23.15 -7.47 11.28
N ALA A 39 -22.73 -7.91 12.47
CA ALA A 39 -21.62 -7.29 13.18
C ALA A 39 -20.33 -8.01 12.77
N HIS A 40 -19.43 -7.30 12.09
CA HIS A 40 -18.07 -7.78 11.89
C HIS A 40 -17.26 -7.51 13.16
N ILE A 41 -16.49 -8.51 13.59
CA ILE A 41 -15.61 -8.41 14.77
C ILE A 41 -14.18 -7.97 14.40
N SER A 42 -13.87 -7.97 13.10
CA SER A 42 -12.59 -7.56 12.52
C SER A 42 -12.84 -6.49 11.47
N PRO A 43 -11.88 -5.58 11.22
CA PRO A 43 -12.02 -4.65 10.12
C PRO A 43 -11.96 -5.35 8.77
N ILE A 44 -12.70 -4.80 7.81
CA ILE A 44 -12.68 -5.23 6.42
C ILE A 44 -11.83 -4.23 5.65
N PHE A 45 -10.75 -4.70 5.02
CA PHE A 45 -9.98 -3.90 4.08
C PHE A 45 -10.44 -4.22 2.66
N ASP A 46 -10.86 -3.18 1.95
CA ASP A 46 -11.34 -3.26 0.57
C ASP A 46 -10.40 -2.48 -0.36
N PRO A 47 -9.59 -3.17 -1.17
CA PRO A 47 -8.75 -2.53 -2.18
C PRO A 47 -9.59 -1.83 -3.24
N GLY A 48 -9.42 -0.51 -3.39
CA GLY A 48 -10.08 0.26 -4.44
C GLY A 48 -9.56 -0.05 -5.86
N GLU A 49 -9.91 0.83 -6.81
CA GLU A 49 -9.42 0.73 -8.18
C GLU A 49 -7.90 0.97 -8.25
N LEU A 50 -7.19 0.12 -9.02
CA LEU A 50 -5.77 0.30 -9.30
C LEU A 50 -5.58 1.43 -10.32
N ILE A 51 -4.86 2.47 -9.91
CA ILE A 51 -4.42 3.57 -10.76
C ILE A 51 -3.01 3.24 -11.27
N GLN A 52 -2.78 3.34 -12.58
CA GLN A 52 -1.46 3.17 -13.20
C GLN A 52 -1.18 4.33 -14.17
N GLU A 53 -0.08 5.04 -13.93
CA GLU A 53 0.28 6.22 -14.71
C GLU A 53 1.76 6.22 -15.07
N THR A 54 2.09 6.95 -16.13
CA THR A 54 3.47 7.16 -16.57
C THR A 54 3.60 8.51 -17.27
N ASN A 55 4.77 9.14 -17.15
CA ASN A 55 5.14 10.28 -17.98
C ASN A 55 5.91 9.87 -19.25
N HIS A 56 6.01 8.56 -19.51
CA HIS A 56 6.63 7.99 -20.70
C HIS A 56 5.55 7.50 -21.69
N THR A 57 5.86 6.52 -22.53
CA THR A 57 4.92 5.96 -23.50
C THR A 57 4.00 4.94 -22.82
N ALA A 58 2.88 4.62 -23.46
CA ALA A 58 1.89 3.68 -22.93
C ALA A 58 2.47 2.31 -22.53
N GLN A 59 3.56 1.87 -23.16
CA GLN A 59 4.28 0.64 -22.83
C GLN A 59 4.77 0.60 -21.37
N PHE A 60 5.09 1.76 -20.77
CA PHE A 60 5.63 1.87 -19.42
C PHE A 60 4.54 2.08 -18.36
N ARG A 61 3.29 2.32 -18.76
CA ARG A 61 2.19 2.65 -17.83
C ARG A 61 1.96 1.55 -16.80
N ASN A 62 2.02 0.29 -17.23
CA ASN A 62 1.68 -0.85 -16.40
C ASN A 62 2.89 -1.47 -15.67
N SER A 63 4.04 -0.78 -15.66
CA SER A 63 5.27 -1.30 -15.06
C SER A 63 5.26 -1.34 -13.54
N VAL A 64 4.34 -0.64 -12.88
CA VAL A 64 4.15 -0.73 -11.43
C VAL A 64 2.74 -1.21 -11.16
N SER A 65 2.54 -2.15 -10.24
CA SER A 65 1.20 -2.52 -9.76
C SER A 65 1.19 -2.79 -8.26
N ILE A 66 0.02 -2.60 -7.64
CA ILE A 66 -0.20 -2.82 -6.22
C ILE A 66 -1.38 -3.76 -6.04
N ALA A 67 -1.28 -4.70 -5.11
CA ALA A 67 -2.39 -5.49 -4.61
C ALA A 67 -2.32 -5.57 -3.08
N ALA A 68 -3.40 -5.25 -2.39
CA ALA A 68 -3.47 -5.25 -0.93
C ALA A 68 -4.38 -6.37 -0.41
N THR A 69 -4.06 -6.89 0.77
CA THR A 69 -4.83 -7.89 1.50
C THR A 69 -4.76 -7.62 3.00
N ASN A 70 -5.69 -8.21 3.75
CA ASN A 70 -5.61 -8.21 5.22
C ASN A 70 -4.30 -8.86 5.68
N GLY A 71 -3.73 -8.34 6.76
CA GLY A 71 -2.60 -8.94 7.45
C GLY A 71 -3.01 -10.08 8.39
N THR A 72 -2.09 -10.48 9.25
CA THR A 72 -2.29 -11.57 10.21
C THR A 72 -3.06 -11.17 11.45
N SER A 73 -3.15 -9.87 11.75
CA SER A 73 -3.96 -9.31 12.84
C SER A 73 -4.94 -8.26 12.36
N GLU A 74 -5.89 -7.91 13.23
CA GLU A 74 -6.96 -6.94 12.95
C GLU A 74 -6.47 -5.53 12.61
N LYS A 75 -5.20 -5.18 12.89
CA LYS A 75 -4.65 -3.86 12.55
C LYS A 75 -3.61 -3.91 11.46
N GLU A 76 -3.34 -5.10 10.90
CA GLU A 76 -2.28 -5.27 9.92
C GLU A 76 -2.84 -5.29 8.51
N VAL A 77 -2.11 -4.61 7.62
CA VAL A 77 -2.31 -4.64 6.19
C VAL A 77 -1.05 -5.16 5.55
N ILE A 78 -1.21 -6.03 4.56
CA ILE A 78 -0.14 -6.48 3.69
C ILE A 78 -0.44 -6.00 2.28
N TRP A 79 0.55 -5.47 1.58
CA TRP A 79 0.42 -5.21 0.15
C TRP A 79 1.65 -5.63 -0.62
N LYS A 80 1.43 -6.04 -1.86
CA LYS A 80 2.46 -6.43 -2.81
C LYS A 80 2.60 -5.33 -3.83
N VAL A 81 3.84 -4.91 -4.06
CA VAL A 81 4.23 -4.00 -5.11
C VAL A 81 5.04 -4.77 -6.13
N LYS A 82 4.56 -4.83 -7.36
CA LYS A 82 5.30 -5.41 -8.47
C LYS A 82 5.92 -4.30 -9.30
N PHE A 83 7.22 -4.41 -9.56
CA PHE A 83 7.94 -3.58 -10.53
C PHE A 83 8.36 -4.45 -11.71
N ASP A 84 7.88 -4.12 -12.90
CA ASP A 84 8.28 -4.74 -14.16
C ASP A 84 9.33 -3.88 -14.86
N SER A 85 10.60 -4.18 -14.60
CA SER A 85 11.74 -3.45 -15.16
C SER A 85 12.21 -3.98 -16.52
N THR A 86 11.44 -4.86 -17.17
CA THR A 86 11.82 -5.52 -18.45
C THR A 86 12.27 -4.53 -19.53
N TYR A 87 11.61 -3.37 -19.61
CA TYR A 87 11.90 -2.33 -20.62
C TYR A 87 12.63 -1.10 -20.06
N TRP A 88 13.10 -1.16 -18.81
CA TRP A 88 13.65 0.00 -18.09
C TRP A 88 15.18 0.11 -18.14
N ASN A 89 15.84 -0.88 -18.72
CA ASN A 89 17.29 -0.91 -18.92
C ASN A 89 18.14 -0.83 -17.63
N PHE A 90 17.61 -1.26 -16.49
CA PHE A 90 18.30 -1.12 -15.19
C PHE A 90 19.59 -1.94 -15.04
N ASN A 91 19.87 -2.87 -15.94
CA ASN A 91 21.18 -3.54 -16.03
C ASN A 91 22.31 -2.55 -16.31
N TYR A 92 22.02 -1.47 -17.03
CA TYR A 92 23.00 -0.45 -17.41
C TYR A 92 22.66 0.88 -16.74
N ASP A 93 21.39 1.27 -16.78
CA ASP A 93 20.95 2.55 -16.23
C ASP A 93 20.70 2.50 -14.73
N LYS A 94 20.97 3.63 -14.07
CA LYS A 94 20.60 3.82 -12.67
C LYS A 94 19.07 3.96 -12.58
N GLY A 95 18.43 3.00 -11.94
CA GLY A 95 16.99 3.03 -11.61
C GLY A 95 16.72 3.44 -10.17
N GLY A 96 15.46 3.47 -9.80
CA GLY A 96 15.04 3.67 -8.40
C GLY A 96 13.61 3.22 -8.15
N TYR A 97 13.37 2.67 -6.96
CA TYR A 97 12.04 2.28 -6.49
C TYR A 97 11.65 3.10 -5.26
N TYR A 98 10.39 3.52 -5.21
CA TYR A 98 9.81 4.26 -4.10
C TYR A 98 8.57 3.55 -3.60
N PHE A 99 8.44 3.47 -2.27
CA PHE A 99 7.24 3.03 -1.57
C PHE A 99 6.76 4.19 -0.71
N VAL A 100 5.53 4.65 -0.94
CA VAL A 100 4.93 5.76 -0.20
C VAL A 100 3.90 5.19 0.76
N VAL A 101 4.09 5.48 2.04
CA VAL A 101 3.26 4.96 3.13
C VAL A 101 2.26 6.04 3.56
N PRO A 102 0.96 5.71 3.69
CA PRO A 102 -0.05 6.66 4.12
C PRO A 102 0.11 7.04 5.59
N ALA A 103 -0.25 8.27 5.91
CA ALA A 103 -0.34 8.74 7.28
C ALA A 103 -1.42 7.95 8.04
N GLY A 104 -1.11 7.53 9.27
CA GLY A 104 -1.96 6.63 10.04
C GLY A 104 -1.60 5.15 9.88
N MET A 105 -0.52 4.84 9.15
CA MET A 105 0.12 3.53 9.14
C MET A 105 1.58 3.63 9.61
N LYS A 106 2.06 2.56 10.24
CA LYS A 106 3.47 2.37 10.59
C LYS A 106 3.98 1.12 9.90
N LEU A 107 4.97 1.29 9.02
CA LEU A 107 5.58 0.18 8.31
C LEU A 107 6.35 -0.73 9.27
N LYS A 108 6.13 -2.03 9.16
CA LYS A 108 6.77 -3.08 9.96
C LYS A 108 7.77 -3.90 9.17
N ARG A 109 7.53 -4.10 7.86
CA ARG A 109 8.37 -4.95 7.01
C ARG A 109 8.38 -4.47 5.56
N ILE A 110 9.51 -4.69 4.89
CA ILE A 110 9.65 -4.62 3.43
C ILE A 110 10.43 -5.86 3.03
N THR A 111 9.77 -6.83 2.41
CA THR A 111 10.39 -8.08 1.98
C THR A 111 10.50 -8.13 0.46
N LEU A 112 11.70 -8.32 -0.08
CA LEU A 112 11.86 -8.71 -1.48
C LEU A 112 11.53 -10.20 -1.62
N VAL A 113 10.62 -10.53 -2.55
CA VAL A 113 10.16 -11.89 -2.81
C VAL A 113 10.70 -12.36 -4.16
N ASN A 114 11.52 -13.42 -4.14
CA ASN A 114 12.06 -14.04 -5.33
C ASN A 114 11.88 -15.57 -5.27
N GLY A 115 10.81 -16.07 -5.89
CA GLY A 115 10.41 -17.46 -5.78
C GLY A 115 10.11 -17.85 -4.32
N GLN A 116 10.85 -18.82 -3.79
CA GLN A 116 10.75 -19.24 -2.39
C GLN A 116 11.64 -18.40 -1.43
N THR A 117 12.54 -17.58 -1.97
CA THR A 117 13.42 -16.74 -1.17
C THR A 117 12.74 -15.44 -0.77
N ARG A 118 12.97 -15.03 0.48
CA ARG A 118 12.45 -13.80 1.08
C ARG A 118 13.60 -13.08 1.77
N GLU A 119 13.82 -11.83 1.40
CA GLU A 119 14.85 -10.97 1.98
C GLU A 119 14.18 -9.79 2.69
N GLU A 120 14.36 -9.67 4.00
CA GLU A 120 13.86 -8.54 4.78
C GLU A 120 14.79 -7.33 4.61
N LEU A 121 14.22 -6.18 4.27
CA LEU A 121 14.96 -4.98 3.89
C LEU A 121 14.74 -3.80 4.82
N LEU A 122 13.73 -3.83 5.71
CA LEU A 122 13.38 -2.63 6.50
C LEU A 122 14.56 -2.11 7.33
N ASP A 123 15.36 -3.00 7.92
CA ASP A 123 16.53 -2.63 8.74
C ASP A 123 17.68 -1.99 7.94
N ARG A 124 17.63 -2.01 6.59
CA ARG A 124 18.58 -1.29 5.74
C ARG A 124 18.27 0.19 5.61
N PHE A 125 17.03 0.59 5.91
CA PHE A 125 16.63 2.00 5.87
C PHE A 125 17.06 2.72 7.15
N PRO A 126 17.44 4.01 7.05
CA PRO A 126 17.75 4.79 8.24
C PRO A 126 16.51 5.01 9.10
N LYS A 127 16.68 5.08 10.43
CA LYS A 127 15.56 5.32 11.37
C LYS A 127 15.21 6.80 11.51
N ASN A 128 16.20 7.67 11.26
CA ASN A 128 16.10 9.12 11.30
C ASN A 128 16.43 9.67 9.90
N VAL A 129 15.64 10.62 9.41
CA VAL A 129 15.82 11.23 8.08
C VAL A 129 17.17 11.94 7.91
N ASN A 130 17.85 12.29 9.01
CA ASN A 130 19.13 13.00 8.97
C ASN A 130 20.37 12.09 9.13
N ASP A 131 20.18 10.81 9.48
CA ASP A 131 21.27 9.89 9.79
C ASP A 131 21.46 8.87 8.66
N ASN A 132 22.68 8.72 8.14
CA ASN A 132 23.02 7.75 7.08
C ASN A 132 22.10 7.80 5.84
N ASN A 133 21.50 8.96 5.57
CA ASN A 133 20.46 9.17 4.56
C ASN A 133 20.91 10.10 3.42
N GLY A 134 22.21 10.12 3.12
CA GLY A 134 22.79 10.97 2.07
C GLY A 134 22.40 10.51 0.66
N SER A 135 22.67 11.35 -0.34
CA SER A 135 22.31 11.07 -1.75
C SER A 135 23.03 9.87 -2.36
N ASN A 136 24.10 9.38 -1.71
CA ASN A 136 24.84 8.17 -2.09
C ASN A 136 24.35 6.90 -1.36
N SER A 137 23.41 7.01 -0.40
CA SER A 137 22.87 5.86 0.33
C SER A 137 21.93 5.04 -0.55
N SER A 138 22.09 3.71 -0.54
CA SER A 138 21.25 2.82 -1.34
C SER A 138 19.83 2.65 -0.81
N TYR A 139 19.62 2.91 0.48
CA TYR A 139 18.32 2.86 1.14
C TYR A 139 18.11 4.19 1.83
N ARG A 140 17.01 4.87 1.51
CA ARG A 140 16.72 6.21 2.04
C ARG A 140 15.31 6.30 2.56
N LEU A 141 15.13 7.07 3.63
CA LEU A 141 13.84 7.33 4.26
C LEU A 141 13.58 8.82 4.28
N PHE A 142 12.38 9.22 3.87
CA PHE A 142 11.91 10.59 3.94
C PHE A 142 10.60 10.61 4.70
N LYS A 143 10.45 11.54 5.63
CA LYS A 143 9.27 11.65 6.48
C LYS A 143 8.73 13.06 6.41
N ARG A 144 7.42 13.18 6.28
CA ARG A 144 6.74 14.46 6.23
C ARG A 144 6.80 15.16 7.58
N GLY A 145 7.11 16.46 7.56
CA GLY A 145 7.10 17.31 8.76
C GLY A 145 8.37 17.21 9.61
N GLU A 146 9.37 16.43 9.20
CA GLU A 146 10.68 16.42 9.82
C GLU A 146 11.54 17.58 9.30
N ASN A 147 12.35 18.17 10.18
CA ASN A 147 13.36 19.15 9.77
C ASN A 147 14.53 18.41 9.09
N THR A 148 14.86 18.81 7.87
CA THR A 148 15.85 18.11 7.03
C THR A 148 16.86 19.08 6.43
N TYR A 149 17.91 18.50 5.84
CA TYR A 149 18.93 19.21 5.08
C TYR A 149 18.98 18.67 3.65
N ASP A 150 19.45 19.50 2.72
CA ASP A 150 19.70 19.15 1.32
C ASP A 150 18.47 18.53 0.61
N ASP A 151 18.64 17.35 0.03
CA ASP A 151 17.66 16.65 -0.81
C ASP A 151 16.75 15.71 0.00
N ARG A 152 16.72 15.81 1.33
CA ARG A 152 16.04 14.84 2.23
C ARG A 152 14.61 15.23 2.58
N ASP A 153 14.16 16.38 2.10
CA ASP A 153 12.81 16.86 2.31
C ASP A 153 11.76 15.95 1.62
N PHE A 154 10.66 15.68 2.32
CA PHE A 154 9.59 14.81 1.84
C PHE A 154 8.93 15.36 0.57
N ASP A 155 8.64 16.66 0.53
CA ASP A 155 7.94 17.28 -0.61
C ASP A 155 8.83 17.36 -1.85
N SER A 156 10.12 17.59 -1.66
CA SER A 156 11.13 17.52 -2.72
C SER A 156 11.21 16.11 -3.32
N GLN A 157 11.28 15.08 -2.46
CA GLN A 157 11.31 13.69 -2.91
C GLN A 157 10.00 13.25 -3.57
N TRP A 158 8.85 13.75 -3.10
CA TRP A 158 7.57 13.60 -3.78
C TRP A 158 7.64 14.18 -5.20
N GLY A 159 8.11 15.42 -5.36
CA GLY A 159 8.25 16.09 -6.65
C GLY A 159 9.14 15.35 -7.65
N TRP A 160 10.23 14.72 -7.17
CA TRP A 160 11.14 13.93 -8.01
C TRP A 160 10.73 12.47 -8.22
N SER A 161 9.65 12.01 -7.60
CA SER A 161 9.10 10.66 -7.73
C SER A 161 7.64 10.71 -8.18
N VAL A 162 6.69 10.59 -7.25
CA VAL A 162 5.23 10.55 -7.51
C VAL A 162 4.80 11.71 -8.39
N GLY A 163 5.25 12.94 -8.06
CA GLY A 163 4.91 14.16 -8.77
C GLY A 163 5.26 14.16 -10.25
N ARG A 164 6.23 13.32 -10.69
CA ARG A 164 6.60 13.23 -12.11
C ARG A 164 5.60 12.46 -12.97
N ALA A 165 4.79 11.58 -12.38
CA ALA A 165 3.84 10.71 -13.08
C ALA A 165 2.42 10.75 -12.47
N SER A 166 2.15 11.73 -11.60
CA SER A 166 0.90 11.85 -10.85
C SER A 166 -0.29 12.24 -11.72
N ASN A 167 -1.50 11.97 -11.22
CA ASN A 167 -2.76 12.45 -11.78
C ASN A 167 -3.58 13.20 -10.71
N ASP A 168 -4.75 13.72 -11.10
CA ASP A 168 -5.59 14.53 -10.20
C ASP A 168 -5.96 13.80 -8.90
N LYS A 169 -6.22 12.49 -8.97
CA LYS A 169 -6.60 11.69 -7.80
C LYS A 169 -5.44 11.52 -6.81
N ILE A 170 -4.23 11.24 -7.31
CA ILE A 170 -3.04 11.11 -6.46
C ILE A 170 -2.62 12.46 -5.88
N ASN A 171 -2.75 13.53 -6.68
CA ASN A 171 -2.50 14.89 -6.23
C ASN A 171 -3.51 15.33 -5.16
N GLN A 172 -4.77 14.90 -5.26
CA GLN A 172 -5.77 15.10 -4.21
C GLN A 172 -5.31 14.46 -2.90
N TRP A 173 -4.89 13.18 -2.90
CA TRP A 173 -4.38 12.51 -1.70
C TRP A 173 -3.19 13.25 -1.07
N LYS A 174 -2.29 13.80 -1.89
CA LYS A 174 -1.17 14.62 -1.40
C LYS A 174 -1.66 15.89 -0.71
N ASN A 175 -2.61 16.60 -1.31
CA ASN A 175 -3.18 17.84 -0.77
C ASN A 175 -4.00 17.61 0.50
N GLU A 176 -4.63 16.44 0.61
CA GLU A 176 -5.33 15.96 1.81
C GLU A 176 -4.37 15.46 2.90
N ASN A 177 -3.06 15.60 2.72
CA ASN A 177 -2.07 15.20 3.70
C ASN A 177 -2.16 13.69 4.04
N ALA A 178 -2.48 12.86 3.05
CA ALA A 178 -2.73 11.44 3.23
C ALA A 178 -1.46 10.58 3.41
N PHE A 179 -0.25 11.13 3.23
CA PHE A 179 1.01 10.40 3.27
C PHE A 179 1.93 10.85 4.41
N SER A 180 2.73 9.93 4.95
CA SER A 180 3.72 10.22 6.00
C SER A 180 5.14 9.96 5.55
N ASP A 181 5.40 8.82 4.90
CA ASP A 181 6.77 8.36 4.67
C ASP A 181 7.00 7.96 3.20
N ILE A 182 8.23 8.14 2.71
CA ILE A 182 8.71 7.61 1.44
C ILE A 182 9.97 6.77 1.74
N TYR A 183 9.93 5.50 1.34
CA TYR A 183 11.06 4.57 1.37
C TYR A 183 11.61 4.44 -0.04
N TYR A 184 12.88 4.76 -0.24
CA TYR A 184 13.55 4.73 -1.54
C TYR A 184 14.67 3.70 -1.57
N ILE A 185 14.67 2.87 -2.62
CA ILE A 185 15.75 1.93 -2.94
C ILE A 185 16.46 2.43 -4.20
N ASP A 186 17.75 2.73 -4.06
CA ASP A 186 18.61 3.15 -5.15
C ASP A 186 19.07 1.96 -5.99
N SER A 187 19.11 2.16 -7.31
CA SER A 187 19.77 1.29 -8.27
C SER A 187 19.54 -0.21 -8.03
N PRO A 188 18.30 -0.70 -8.02
CA PRO A 188 18.00 -2.10 -7.67
C PRO A 188 18.47 -3.12 -8.73
N ARG A 189 18.93 -2.69 -9.91
CA ARG A 189 19.56 -3.49 -11.00
C ARG A 189 18.76 -4.72 -11.50
N HIS A 190 17.44 -4.76 -11.30
CA HIS A 190 16.61 -5.87 -11.80
C HIS A 190 16.38 -5.78 -13.31
N ALA A 191 16.55 -6.91 -14.02
CA ALA A 191 16.34 -7.02 -15.47
C ALA A 191 14.92 -7.43 -15.89
N GLY A 192 14.00 -7.60 -14.93
CA GLY A 192 12.66 -8.11 -15.16
C GLY A 192 11.79 -7.97 -13.91
N PRO A 193 10.58 -8.58 -13.92
CA PRO A 193 9.61 -8.38 -12.86
C PRO A 193 10.11 -8.82 -11.48
N VAL A 194 9.94 -7.96 -10.48
CA VAL A 194 10.22 -8.24 -9.07
C VAL A 194 9.05 -7.83 -8.20
N THR A 195 8.88 -8.51 -7.07
CA THR A 195 7.79 -8.24 -6.12
C THR A 195 8.37 -7.92 -4.74
N TYR A 196 7.89 -6.82 -4.16
CA TYR A 196 8.10 -6.47 -2.77
C TYR A 196 6.79 -6.65 -2.01
N GLU A 197 6.85 -7.29 -0.85
CA GLU A 197 5.74 -7.44 0.08
C GLU A 197 5.99 -6.52 1.26
N LEU A 198 5.04 -5.63 1.53
CA LEU A 198 5.10 -4.66 2.61
C LEU A 198 4.03 -5.00 3.64
N GLU A 199 4.37 -4.84 4.91
CA GLU A 199 3.45 -5.05 6.03
C GLU A 199 3.46 -3.80 6.91
N ALA A 200 2.28 -3.28 7.24
CA ALA A 200 2.13 -2.14 8.13
C ALA A 200 1.02 -2.37 9.16
N GLU A 201 1.18 -1.72 10.31
CA GLU A 201 0.13 -1.60 11.32
C GLU A 201 -0.62 -0.28 11.14
N VAL A 202 -1.95 -0.33 11.19
CA VAL A 202 -2.80 0.85 11.23
C VAL A 202 -2.78 1.44 12.63
N THR A 203 -2.30 2.68 12.71
CA THR A 203 -2.12 3.44 13.95
C THR A 203 -3.23 4.48 14.18
N ASP A 204 -3.99 4.82 13.15
CA ASP A 204 -5.11 5.77 13.23
C ASP A 204 -6.40 5.13 12.71
N GLN A 205 -7.20 4.57 13.63
CA GLN A 205 -8.47 3.93 13.32
C GLN A 205 -9.63 4.92 13.11
N THR A 206 -9.37 6.24 13.19
CA THR A 206 -10.37 7.25 12.81
C THR A 206 -10.46 7.41 11.29
N LYS A 207 -9.44 6.96 10.56
CA LYS A 207 -9.39 6.98 9.10
C LYS A 207 -10.00 5.70 8.51
N THR A 208 -10.69 5.86 7.39
CA THR A 208 -11.31 4.76 6.62
C THR A 208 -10.70 4.61 5.23
N SER A 209 -9.60 5.31 4.96
CA SER A 209 -8.96 5.41 3.64
C SER A 209 -7.46 5.56 3.82
N PHE A 210 -6.70 4.69 3.18
CA PHE A 210 -5.25 4.64 3.25
C PHE A 210 -4.69 4.47 1.83
N PRO A 211 -4.38 5.56 1.12
CA PRO A 211 -3.82 5.47 -0.21
C PRO A 211 -2.40 4.90 -0.17
N LEU A 212 -2.17 3.86 -0.96
CA LEU A 212 -0.88 3.23 -1.17
C LEU A 212 -0.33 3.71 -2.52
N VAL A 213 0.94 4.13 -2.57
CA VAL A 213 1.58 4.54 -3.81
C VAL A 213 2.97 3.91 -3.93
N ALA A 214 3.31 3.48 -5.14
CA ALA A 214 4.64 3.00 -5.48
C ALA A 214 5.10 3.61 -6.81
N VAL A 215 6.40 3.85 -6.95
CA VAL A 215 6.98 4.50 -8.13
C VAL A 215 8.25 3.78 -8.55
N MET A 216 8.47 3.67 -9.86
CA MET A 216 9.77 3.35 -10.43
C MET A 216 10.21 4.44 -11.40
N LYS A 217 11.51 4.70 -11.47
CA LYS A 217 12.07 5.66 -12.44
C LYS A 217 13.45 5.27 -12.94
N ASN A 218 13.84 5.84 -14.07
CA ASN A 218 15.19 5.75 -14.65
C ASN A 218 15.86 7.14 -14.59
N PHE A 219 17.03 7.23 -13.95
CA PHE A 219 17.76 8.48 -13.72
C PHE A 219 18.64 8.92 -14.92
N TYR A 220 18.93 8.04 -15.88
CA TYR A 220 19.75 8.37 -17.06
C TYR A 220 18.91 8.58 -18.32
N ALA A 221 17.87 7.77 -18.52
CA ALA A 221 16.97 7.93 -19.65
C ALA A 221 16.20 9.26 -19.56
N ARG A 222 15.71 9.74 -20.71
CA ARG A 222 14.96 10.99 -20.82
C ARG A 222 13.71 10.77 -21.68
N THR A 223 12.59 11.32 -21.24
CA THR A 223 11.36 11.44 -22.05
C THR A 223 11.57 12.46 -23.17
N SER A 224 10.61 12.59 -24.10
CA SER A 224 10.60 13.68 -25.09
C SER A 224 10.66 15.07 -24.46
N TYR A 225 10.09 15.24 -23.26
CA TYR A 225 10.16 16.48 -22.46
C TYR A 225 11.41 16.59 -21.57
N LEU A 226 12.47 15.82 -21.86
CA LEU A 226 13.73 15.80 -21.10
C LEU A 226 13.60 15.51 -19.60
N SER A 227 12.49 14.94 -19.16
CA SER A 227 12.27 14.48 -17.79
C SER A 227 12.72 13.03 -17.61
N GLU A 228 12.99 12.62 -16.37
CA GLU A 228 13.25 11.22 -16.03
C GLU A 228 11.97 10.38 -16.27
N PRO A 229 12.03 9.32 -17.10
CA PRO A 229 10.94 8.38 -17.22
C PRO A 229 10.54 7.82 -15.87
N THR A 230 9.25 7.93 -15.56
CA THR A 230 8.68 7.58 -14.27
C THR A 230 7.31 6.94 -14.49
N SER A 231 7.08 5.83 -13.80
CA SER A 231 5.78 5.17 -13.74
C SER A 231 5.40 4.92 -12.30
N LEU A 232 4.10 4.97 -12.03
CA LEU A 232 3.57 4.77 -10.69
C LEU A 232 2.36 3.84 -10.70
N ALA A 233 2.06 3.33 -9.51
CA ALA A 233 0.78 2.74 -9.18
C ALA A 233 0.22 3.39 -7.90
N GLY A 234 -1.09 3.59 -7.88
CA GLY A 234 -1.85 4.05 -6.73
C GLY A 234 -3.03 3.13 -6.44
N LEU A 235 -3.36 2.95 -5.17
CA LEU A 235 -4.49 2.12 -4.74
C LEU A 235 -5.04 2.71 -3.42
N ASP A 236 -6.32 3.08 -3.39
CA ASP A 236 -6.94 3.54 -2.14
C ASP A 236 -7.47 2.35 -1.36
N LEU A 237 -6.83 2.02 -0.25
CA LEU A 237 -7.31 0.95 0.63
C LEU A 237 -8.39 1.49 1.56
N LYS A 238 -9.64 1.09 1.33
CA LYS A 238 -10.76 1.43 2.19
C LYS A 238 -10.85 0.48 3.37
N VAL A 239 -11.27 0.99 4.52
CA VAL A 239 -11.40 0.22 5.75
C VAL A 239 -12.73 0.48 6.40
N GLU A 240 -13.47 -0.60 6.64
CA GLU A 240 -14.63 -0.60 7.51
C GLU A 240 -14.23 -1.14 8.88
N TRP A 241 -14.20 -0.25 9.88
CA TRP A 241 -13.92 -0.65 11.25
C TRP A 241 -15.14 -1.34 11.89
N PRO A 242 -14.94 -2.34 12.75
CA PRO A 242 -16.04 -2.96 13.48
C PRO A 242 -16.77 -1.90 14.31
N GLN A 243 -18.10 -1.97 14.36
CA GLN A 243 -18.88 -1.07 15.21
C GLN A 243 -18.53 -1.34 16.68
N ASN A 244 -17.95 -0.34 17.34
CA ASN A 244 -17.78 -0.35 18.79
C ASN A 244 -19.17 -0.30 19.45
N ASN A 245 -19.76 -1.44 19.77
CA ASN A 245 -20.98 -1.53 20.58
C ASN A 245 -20.79 -1.07 22.04
N ASN A 246 -19.66 -0.45 22.38
CA ASN A 246 -19.32 0.01 23.73
C ASN A 246 -19.74 1.45 24.04
N LEU A 247 -20.66 2.05 23.27
CA LEU A 247 -21.17 3.41 23.53
C LEU A 247 -22.51 3.49 24.28
N ASN A 248 -23.10 2.37 24.75
CA ASN A 248 -24.35 2.41 25.54
C ASN A 248 -24.28 1.58 26.83
N LEU A 249 -23.21 1.75 27.62
CA LEU A 249 -23.16 1.32 29.01
C LEU A 249 -22.69 2.46 29.93
N GLN A 250 -23.30 3.64 29.81
CA GLN A 250 -23.30 4.63 30.90
C GLN A 250 -24.66 5.33 30.97
N ASN A 251 -25.39 4.94 32.03
CA ASN A 251 -26.49 5.61 32.75
C ASN A 251 -27.83 5.81 32.04
#